data_AF-A0A367FMV6-F1
#
_entry.id   AF-A0A367FMV6-F1
#
_cell.length_a   1.000
_cell.length_b   1.000
_cell.length_c   1.000
_cell.angle_alpha   90.00
_cell.angle_beta   90.00
_cell.angle_gamma   90.00
#
_symmetry.space_group_name_H-M   'P 1'
#
loop_
_entity.id
_entity.type
_entity.pdbx_description
1 polymer ?
#
loop_
_entity_poly.entity_id
_entity_poly.type
_entity_poly.pdbx_seq_one_letter_code
_entity_poly.pdbx_strand_id
1 'polypeptide(L)' 'MAGIIGVIMVAGQKVTLGRIHARAIVTIRVSDTIFTIELPDDTRVVRRTTAQPVRSIKAARPRKAGHVS' A
#
# COMPACT_ATOMS: atom_id res chain seq x y z
N MET A 1 8.15 -19.62 -12.92
CA MET A 1 8.62 -19.48 -11.52
C MET A 1 7.75 -18.46 -10.80
N ALA A 2 6.58 -18.89 -10.31
CA ALA A 2 5.60 -18.02 -9.68
C ALA A 2 5.97 -17.82 -8.20
N GLY A 3 6.84 -16.85 -7.91
CA GLY A 3 7.30 -16.59 -6.55
C GLY A 3 6.17 -16.02 -5.69
N ILE A 4 5.84 -16.68 -4.57
CA ILE A 4 5.72 -16.15 -3.19
C ILE A 4 5.48 -14.63 -2.94
N ILE A 5 4.74 -13.92 -3.79
CA ILE A 5 4.62 -12.45 -3.72
C ILE A 5 3.51 -12.01 -2.77
N GLY A 6 3.89 -11.39 -1.66
CA GLY A 6 3.04 -10.49 -0.90
C GLY A 6 3.07 -9.12 -1.58
N VAL A 7 1.91 -8.60 -2.00
CA VAL A 7 1.79 -7.33 -2.71
C VAL A 7 0.79 -6.45 -1.98
N ILE A 8 1.14 -5.19 -1.83
CA ILE A 8 0.25 -4.14 -1.36
C ILE A 8 -0.01 -3.13 -2.46
N MET A 9 -1.04 -2.31 -2.31
CA MET A 9 -1.37 -1.22 -3.23
C MET A 9 -1.29 0.12 -2.50
N VAL A 10 -0.50 1.05 -3.05
CA VAL A 10 -0.26 2.39 -2.49
C VAL A 10 -0.50 3.42 -3.58
N ALA A 11 -1.44 4.34 -3.37
CA ALA A 11 -1.78 5.39 -4.35
C ALA A 11 -1.96 4.89 -5.79
N GLY A 12 -2.55 3.70 -5.98
CA GLY A 12 -2.73 3.10 -7.30
C GLY A 12 -1.59 2.18 -7.77
N GLN A 13 -0.42 2.21 -7.13
CA GLN A 13 0.76 1.42 -7.49
C GLN A 13 0.84 0.13 -6.69
N LYS A 14 1.15 -0.98 -7.36
CA LYS A 14 1.47 -2.26 -6.70
C LYS A 14 2.91 -2.23 -6.21
N VAL A 15 3.12 -2.59 -4.95
CA VAL A 15 4.45 -2.73 -4.34
C VAL A 15 4.61 -4.13 -3.78
N THR A 16 5.62 -4.84 -4.24
CA THR A 16 5.94 -6.20 -3.79
C THR A 16 6.78 -6.14 -2.52
N LEU A 17 6.24 -6.65 -1.42
CA LEU A 17 6.94 -6.77 -0.13
C LEU A 17 7.43 -8.19 0.14
N GLY A 18 6.75 -9.20 -0.41
CA GLY A 18 7.00 -10.61 -0.10
C GLY A 18 6.09 -11.12 1.02
N ARG A 19 5.84 -12.44 1.06
CA ARG A 19 4.95 -13.05 2.06
C ARG A 19 5.52 -13.11 3.48
N ILE A 20 6.82 -12.91 3.65
CA ILE A 20 7.47 -12.88 4.97
C ILE A 20 6.88 -11.80 5.88
N HIS A 21 6.38 -10.70 5.30
CA HIS A 21 5.72 -9.61 6.03
C HIS A 21 4.19 -9.76 6.09
N ALA A 22 3.65 -10.96 5.84
CA ALA A 22 2.21 -11.19 5.97
C ALA A 22 1.75 -10.93 7.42
N ARG A 23 0.57 -10.31 7.56
CA ARG A 23 -0.03 -9.92 8.85
C ARG A 23 0.77 -8.90 9.67
N ALA A 24 1.88 -8.38 9.14
CA ALA A 24 2.61 -7.27 9.76
C ALA A 24 1.87 -5.94 9.56
N ILE A 25 2.07 -5.02 10.50
CA ILE A 25 1.71 -3.61 10.32
C ILE A 25 2.87 -2.96 9.57
N VAL A 26 2.56 -2.24 8.50
CA VAL A 26 3.53 -1.56 7.66
C VAL A 26 3.17 -0.08 7.61
N THR A 27 4.13 0.79 7.92
CA THR A 27 3.95 2.25 7.83
C THR A 27 4.52 2.72 6.51
N ILE A 28 3.79 3.58 5.80
CA ILE A 28 4.21 4.08 4.50
C ILE A 28 4.16 5.59 4.48
N ARG A 29 5.32 6.22 4.31
CA ARG A 29 5.42 7.64 4.05
C ARG A 29 5.38 7.88 2.55
N VAL A 30 4.36 8.61 2.10
CA VAL A 30 4.16 8.94 0.70
C VAL A 30 4.62 10.37 0.45
N SER A 31 5.55 10.52 -0.49
CA SER A 31 5.98 11.81 -1.04
C SER A 31 5.61 11.90 -2.52
N ASP A 32 5.94 13.01 -3.18
CA ASP A 32 5.67 13.18 -4.61
C ASP A 32 6.42 12.21 -5.51
N THR A 33 7.62 11.78 -5.13
CA THR A 33 8.48 10.97 -6.03
C THR A 33 8.86 9.61 -5.47
N ILE A 34 8.65 9.37 -4.16
CA ILE A 34 8.99 8.11 -3.49
C ILE A 34 7.93 7.69 -2.46
N PHE A 35 7.89 6.38 -2.23
CA PHE A 35 7.30 5.75 -1.05
C PHE A 35 8.43 5.23 -0.16
N THR A 36 8.41 5.60 1.11
CA THR A 36 9.25 5.00 2.15
C THR A 36 8.38 4.05 2.96
N ILE A 37 8.77 2.78 3.03
CA ILE A 37 7.99 1.69 3.61
C ILE A 37 8.79 1.12 4.77
N GLU A 38 8.28 1.30 5.98
CA GLU A 38 8.85 0.76 7.21
C GLU A 38 8.26 -0.63 7.46
N LEU A 39 9.12 -1.64 7.38
CA LEU A 39 8.82 -3.05 7.66
C LEU A 39 9.37 -3.39 9.07
N PRO A 40 8.94 -4.51 9.68
CA PRO A 40 9.40 -4.88 11.03
C PRO A 40 10.93 -4.96 11.17
N ASP A 41 11.62 -5.44 10.13
CA ASP A 41 13.05 -5.71 10.15
C ASP A 41 13.85 -4.89 9.14
N ASP A 42 13.19 -4.05 8.34
CA ASP A 42 13.81 -3.34 7.21
C ASP A 42 13.09 -2.03 6.84
N THR A 43 13.74 -1.15 6.09
CA THR A 43 13.12 0.02 5.46
C THR A 43 13.37 0.02 3.96
N ARG A 44 12.29 0.11 3.19
CA ARG A 44 12.36 0.07 1.73
C ARG A 44 11.92 1.38 1.10
N VAL A 45 12.72 1.85 0.13
CA VAL A 45 12.38 3.02 -0.69
C VAL A 45 12.01 2.57 -2.10
N VAL A 46 10.86 3.03 -2.57
CA VAL A 46 10.33 2.70 -3.90
C VAL A 46 9.96 3.99 -4.63
N ARG A 47 10.30 4.10 -5.92
CA ARG A 47 9.86 5.23 -6.75
C ARG A 47 8.34 5.24 -6.89
N ARG A 48 7.73 6.39 -6.62
CA ARG A 48 6.32 6.64 -6.90
C ARG A 48 6.18 6.92 -8.39
N THR A 49 5.38 6.11 -9.07
CA THR A 49 5.13 6.22 -10.52
C THR A 49 3.72 6.72 -10.82
N THR A 50 2.98 7.17 -9.80
CA THR A 50 1.61 7.64 -9.92
C THR A 50 1.49 9.05 -9.37
N ALA A 51 0.73 9.89 -10.05
CA ALA A 51 0.32 11.20 -9.56
C ALA A 51 -0.99 11.16 -8.76
N GLN A 52 -1.58 9.97 -8.55
CA GLN A 52 -2.87 9.88 -7.86
C GLN A 52 -2.72 10.27 -6.39
N PRO A 53 -3.62 11.09 -5.84
CA PRO A 53 -3.60 11.40 -4.42
C PRO A 53 -3.96 10.17 -3.57
N VAL A 54 -3.46 10.12 -2.34
CA VAL A 54 -3.86 9.10 -1.37
C VAL A 54 -5.26 9.44 -0.85
N ARG A 55 -6.29 8.82 -1.43
CA ARG A 55 -7.69 9.09 -1.08
C ARG A 55 -8.29 8.14 -0.03
N SER A 56 -7.72 6.95 0.12
CA SER A 56 -8.27 5.92 1.02
C SER A 56 -7.17 5.32 1.88
N ILE A 57 -7.25 5.61 3.19
CA ILE A 57 -6.33 5.10 4.22
C ILE A 57 -6.80 3.71 4.71
N LYS A 58 -8.10 3.41 4.59
CA LYS A 58 -8.68 2.09 4.86
C LYS A 58 -9.49 1.64 3.65
N ALA A 59 -8.83 1.02 2.68
CA ALA A 59 -9.47 0.55 1.45
C ALA A 59 -10.65 -0.40 1.71
N ALA A 60 -10.55 -1.24 2.74
CA ALA A 60 -11.59 -2.19 3.14
C ALA A 60 -12.62 -1.62 4.13
N ARG A 61 -12.59 -0.31 4.45
CA ARG A 61 -13.62 0.29 5.30
C ARG A 61 -14.98 0.16 4.58
N PRO A 62 -16.00 -0.46 5.19
CA PRO A 62 -17.34 -0.50 4.59
C PRO A 62 -17.81 0.92 4.33
N ARG A 63 -18.16 1.22 3.08
CA ARG A 63 -18.84 2.47 2.74
C ARG A 63 -20.32 2.24 2.99
N LYS A 64 -20.94 3.05 3.87
CA LYS A 64 -22.41 3.07 3.95
C LYS A 64 -22.92 3.45 2.56
N ALA A 65 -23.74 2.60 1.94
CA ALA A 65 -24.46 2.98 0.75
C ALA A 65 -25.35 4.17 1.12
N GLY A 66 -25.31 5.24 0.32
CA GLY A 66 -26.27 6.33 0.49
C GLY A 66 -27.68 5.75 0.32
N HIS A 67 -28.57 6.01 1.27
CA HIS A 67 -29.99 5.73 1.08
C HIS A 67 -30.48 6.59 -0.08
N VAL A 68 -30.91 5.95 -1.16
CA VAL A 68 -31.67 6.62 -2.22
C VAL A 68 -33.14 6.33 -1.94
N SER A 69 -33.89 7.39 -1.67
CA SER A 69 -35.35 7.39 -1.52
C SER A 69 -36.02 7.36 -2.89
#